data_AF-A0A0P0P2A5-F1
#
_entry.id   AF-A0A0P0P2A5-F1
#
_cell.length_a   1.000
_cell.length_b   1.000
_cell.length_c   1.000
_cell.angle_alpha   90.00
_cell.angle_beta   90.00
_cell.angle_gamma   90.00
#
_symmetry.space_group_name_H-M   'P 1'
#
loop_
_entity.id
_entity.type
_entity.pdbx_description
1 polymer ?
#
loop_
_entity_poly.entity_id
_entity_poly.type
_entity_poly.pdbx_seq_one_letter_code
_entity_poly.pdbx_strand_id
1 'polypeptide(L)'
;MEKFPSPRLVTVRLSAEDAADLQARVDRGEFASLDEGVAAELAELNYRRAAEIVGGSEALEALLDDLDFEMVEPEAPVAGNISLTEMLANLKAQAKAADE
;
A
#
# COMPACT_ATOMS: atom_id res chain seq x y z
N MET A 1 -18.19 -14.67 5.07
CA MET A 1 -16.85 -15.25 4.88
C MET A 1 -16.25 -14.51 3.71
N GLU A 2 -15.54 -13.42 4.00
CA GLU A 2 -14.89 -12.60 2.98
C GLU A 2 -13.87 -13.46 2.25
N LYS A 3 -13.99 -13.51 0.92
CA LYS A 3 -12.98 -14.13 0.08
C LYS A 3 -11.84 -13.14 -0.01
N PHE A 4 -10.74 -13.41 0.70
CA PHE A 4 -9.45 -12.82 0.37
C PHE A 4 -9.21 -13.04 -1.14
N PRO A 5 -8.81 -12.01 -1.90
CA PRO A 5 -8.55 -12.17 -3.32
C PRO A 5 -7.51 -13.29 -3.49
N SER A 6 -7.81 -14.25 -4.36
CA SER A 6 -6.88 -15.34 -4.65
C SER A 6 -5.56 -14.76 -5.16
N PRO A 7 -4.40 -15.31 -4.74
CA PRO A 7 -3.10 -14.79 -5.15
C PRO A 7 -3.04 -14.77 -6.67
N ARG A 8 -2.76 -13.59 -7.23
CA ARG A 8 -2.66 -13.41 -8.68
C ARG A 8 -1.33 -14.00 -9.12
N LEU A 9 -1.37 -15.06 -9.93
CA LEU A 9 -0.18 -15.63 -10.54
C LEU A 9 0.44 -14.62 -11.50
N VAL A 10 1.74 -14.37 -11.35
CA VAL A 10 2.51 -13.45 -12.19
C VAL A 10 3.70 -14.22 -12.76
N THR A 11 3.97 -14.04 -14.04
CA THR A 11 5.19 -14.56 -14.68
C THR A 11 6.18 -13.43 -14.84
N VAL A 12 7.40 -13.63 -14.36
CA VAL A 12 8.53 -12.73 -14.54
C VAL A 12 9.62 -13.39 -15.37
N ARG A 13 10.39 -12.56 -16.08
CA ARG A 13 11.58 -12.99 -16.80
C ARG A 13 12.79 -12.37 -16.13
N LEU A 14 13.72 -13.23 -15.72
CA LEU A 14 15.00 -12.84 -15.14
C LEU A 14 16.12 -13.14 -16.13
N SER A 15 17.23 -12.42 -16.01
CA SER A 15 18.46 -12.84 -16.66
C SER A 15 18.96 -14.14 -16.02
N ALA A 16 19.86 -14.84 -16.71
CA ALA A 16 20.45 -16.07 -16.17
C ALA A 16 21.30 -15.78 -14.91
N GLU A 17 21.93 -14.61 -14.86
CA GLU A 17 22.74 -14.16 -13.72
C GLU A 17 21.85 -13.88 -12.51
N ASP A 18 20.80 -13.07 -12.67
CA ASP A 18 19.88 -12.75 -11.57
C ASP A 18 19.18 -13.99 -11.02
N ALA A 19 18.80 -14.93 -11.89
CA ALA A 19 18.19 -16.18 -11.48
C ALA A 19 19.17 -17.07 -10.68
N ALA A 20 20.45 -17.11 -11.08
CA ALA A 20 21.48 -17.86 -10.37
C ALA A 20 21.80 -17.23 -9.01
N ASP A 21 21.88 -15.90 -8.94
CA ASP A 21 22.09 -15.18 -7.68
C ASP A 21 20.94 -15.40 -6.70
N LEU A 22 19.69 -15.40 -7.19
CA LEU A 22 18.52 -15.67 -6.37
C LEU A 22 18.49 -17.14 -5.90
N GLN A 23 18.86 -18.08 -6.78
CA GLN A 23 18.99 -19.49 -6.39
C GLN A 23 20.06 -19.68 -5.31
N ALA A 24 21.20 -18.99 -5.41
CA ALA A 24 22.25 -19.06 -4.39
C ALA A 24 21.78 -18.54 -3.01
N ARG A 25 20.83 -17.59 -2.98
CA ARG A 25 20.20 -17.11 -1.74
C ARG A 25 19.25 -18.14 -1.13
N VAL A 26 18.47 -18.84 -1.98
CA VAL A 26 17.65 -19.98 -1.57
C VAL A 26 18.53 -21.09 -0.98
N ASP A 27 19.65 -21.42 -1.64
CA ASP A 27 20.56 -22.47 -1.19
C ASP A 27 21.24 -22.14 0.15
N ARG A 28 21.42 -20.85 0.46
CA ARG A 28 21.88 -20.36 1.78
C ARG A 28 20.78 -20.34 2.84
N GLY A 29 19.52 -20.59 2.47
CA GLY A 29 18.37 -20.55 3.36
C GLY A 29 17.84 -19.15 3.65
N GLU A 30 18.19 -18.14 2.83
CA GLU A 30 17.60 -16.79 2.94
C GLU A 30 16.11 -16.81 2.55
N PHE A 31 15.72 -17.70 1.63
CA PHE A 31 14.34 -17.93 1.20
C PHE A 31 14.06 -19.44 1.13
N ALA A 32 12.82 -19.85 1.42
CA ALA A 32 12.41 -21.24 1.32
C ALA A 32 12.22 -21.72 -0.13
N SER A 33 12.04 -20.79 -1.08
CA SER A 33 11.92 -21.11 -2.51
C SER A 33 12.29 -19.93 -3.41
N LEU A 34 12.49 -20.21 -4.70
CA LEU A 34 12.66 -19.17 -5.72
C LEU A 34 11.46 -18.23 -5.80
N ASP A 35 10.24 -18.76 -5.71
CA ASP A 35 9.02 -17.94 -5.77
C ASP A 35 8.96 -16.93 -4.62
N GLU A 36 9.37 -17.35 -3.41
CA GLU A 36 9.48 -16.45 -2.26
C GLU A 36 10.56 -15.39 -2.47
N GLY A 37 11.74 -15.78 -2.96
CA GLY A 37 12.79 -14.83 -3.28
C GLY A 37 12.36 -13.80 -4.33
N VAL A 38 11.67 -14.24 -5.38
CA VAL A 38 11.12 -13.34 -6.42
C VAL A 38 10.08 -12.41 -5.82
N ALA A 39 9.18 -12.92 -4.97
CA ALA A 39 8.17 -12.11 -4.31
C ALA A 39 8.80 -11.04 -3.41
N ALA A 40 9.86 -11.37 -2.68
CA ALA A 40 10.59 -10.43 -1.84
C ALA A 40 11.25 -9.32 -2.67
N GLU A 41 11.96 -9.67 -3.75
CA GLU A 41 12.59 -8.68 -4.63
C GLU A 41 11.57 -7.77 -5.34
N LEU A 42 10.42 -8.32 -5.73
CA LEU A 42 9.33 -7.53 -6.30
C LEU A 42 8.68 -6.60 -5.26
N ALA A 43 8.56 -7.05 -4.01
CA ALA A 43 8.06 -6.21 -2.92
C ALA A 43 9.02 -5.04 -2.66
N GLU A 44 10.32 -5.29 -2.62
CA GLU A 44 11.36 -4.27 -2.46
C GLU A 44 11.37 -3.27 -3.63
N LEU A 45 11.26 -3.76 -4.86
CA LEU A 45 11.13 -2.91 -6.05
C LEU A 45 9.88 -2.01 -5.97
N ASN A 46 8.76 -2.60 -5.54
CA ASN A 46 7.51 -1.87 -5.40
C ASN A 46 7.60 -0.80 -4.30
N TYR A 47 8.23 -1.13 -3.16
CA TYR A 47 8.48 -0.18 -2.08
C TYR A 47 9.31 1.01 -2.57
N ARG A 48 10.45 0.76 -3.24
CA ARG A 48 11.29 1.84 -3.80
C ARG A 48 10.52 2.72 -4.78
N ARG A 49 9.70 2.10 -5.64
CA ARG A 49 8.86 2.83 -6.59
C ARG A 49 7.78 3.65 -5.88
N ALA A 50 7.15 3.12 -4.84
CA ALA A 50 6.18 3.84 -4.04
C ALA A 50 6.84 5.05 -3.36
N ALA A 51 8.02 4.87 -2.77
CA ALA A 51 8.81 5.92 -2.15
C ALA A 51 9.14 7.03 -3.16
N GLU A 52 9.56 6.68 -4.38
CA GLU A 52 9.79 7.67 -5.45
C GLU A 52 8.53 8.46 -5.81
N ILE A 53 7.37 7.81 -5.89
CA ILE A 53 6.10 8.45 -6.24
C ILE A 53 5.66 9.47 -5.17
N VAL A 54 5.82 9.13 -3.89
CA VAL A 54 5.37 9.98 -2.77
C VAL A 54 6.43 11.00 -2.32
N GLY A 55 7.61 10.98 -2.93
CA GLY A 55 8.67 11.96 -2.69
C GLY A 55 9.71 11.56 -1.64
N GLY A 56 9.77 10.28 -1.26
CA GLY A 56 10.80 9.72 -0.37
C GLY A 56 10.25 8.57 0.50
N SER A 57 11.15 7.79 1.09
CA SER A 57 10.78 6.72 2.02
C SER A 57 10.12 7.27 3.29
N GLU A 58 10.59 8.39 3.84
CA GLU A 58 9.97 9.02 5.02
C GLU A 58 8.52 9.45 4.75
N ALA A 59 8.25 10.01 3.57
CA ALA A 59 6.90 10.38 3.16
C ALA A 59 6.01 9.16 2.93
N LEU A 60 6.59 8.04 2.46
CA LEU A 60 5.87 6.78 2.32
C LEU A 60 5.51 6.19 3.69
N GLU A 61 6.47 6.12 4.62
CA GLU A 61 6.21 5.59 5.96
C GLU A 61 5.15 6.41 6.69
N ALA A 62 5.24 7.76 6.64
CA ALA A 62 4.24 8.62 7.26
C ALA A 62 2.83 8.39 6.66
N LEU A 63 2.74 8.19 5.33
CA LEU A 63 1.48 7.87 4.67
C LEU A 63 0.96 6.48 5.07
N LEU A 64 1.82 5.48 5.20
CA LEU A 64 1.44 4.14 5.62
C LEU A 64 0.95 4.12 7.07
N ASP A 65 1.64 4.84 7.96
CA ASP A 65 1.21 5.03 9.34
C ASP A 65 -0.19 5.66 9.39
N ASP A 66 -0.43 6.75 8.65
CA ASP A 66 -1.74 7.41 8.57
C ASP A 66 -2.85 6.46 8.05
N LEU A 67 -2.54 5.63 7.05
CA LEU A 67 -3.49 4.65 6.51
C LEU A 67 -3.78 3.50 7.49
N ASP A 68 -2.79 3.06 8.26
CA ASP A 68 -2.98 2.08 9.33
C ASP A 68 -3.87 2.65 10.45
N PHE A 69 -3.85 3.98 10.68
CA PHE A 69 -4.80 4.65 11.56
C PHE A 69 -6.21 4.80 10.94
N GLU A 70 -6.34 4.89 9.61
CA GLU A 70 -7.63 4.93 8.90
C GLU A 70 -8.25 3.54 8.66
N MET A 71 -7.53 2.44 8.95
CA MET A 71 -8.09 1.07 9.02
C MET A 71 -9.00 0.85 10.25
N VAL A 72 -9.70 1.89 10.69
CA VAL A 72 -10.90 1.77 11.51
C VAL A 72 -11.88 0.96 10.69
N GLU A 73 -12.29 -0.23 11.18
CA GLU A 73 -13.46 -0.91 10.63
C GLU A 73 -14.56 0.14 10.50
N PRO A 74 -15.19 0.33 9.33
CA PRO A 74 -16.37 1.15 9.26
C PRO A 74 -17.46 0.42 10.05
N GLU A 75 -17.44 0.57 11.39
CA GLU A 75 -18.43 -0.02 12.31
C GLU A 75 -19.84 0.47 11.95
N ALA A 76 -19.93 1.55 11.17
CA ALA A 76 -21.11 1.93 10.44
C ALA A 76 -20.80 2.07 8.94
N PRO A 77 -21.64 1.51 8.03
CA PRO A 77 -21.63 1.97 6.66
C PRO A 77 -21.80 3.49 6.67
N VAL A 78 -20.82 4.20 6.11
CA VAL A 78 -20.94 5.64 5.86
C VAL A 78 -22.21 5.78 5.03
N ALA A 79 -23.25 6.36 5.63
CA ALA A 79 -24.52 6.48 4.97
C ALA A 79 -24.28 7.25 3.67
N GLY A 80 -24.53 6.61 2.52
CA GLY A 80 -24.30 7.20 1.19
C GLY A 80 -25.19 8.40 0.88
N ASN A 81 -25.84 8.96 1.89
CA ASN A 81 -26.63 10.18 1.86
C ASN A 81 -25.82 11.42 2.30
N ILE A 82 -24.55 11.27 2.69
CA ILE A 82 -23.71 12.43 3.01
C ILE A 82 -23.33 13.14 1.71
N SER A 83 -24.04 14.23 1.41
CA SER A 83 -23.69 15.13 0.33
C SER A 83 -22.42 15.90 0.70
N LEU A 84 -21.29 15.57 0.05
CA LEU A 84 -20.02 16.30 0.19
C LEU A 84 -20.19 17.80 -0.06
N THR A 85 -21.16 18.18 -0.89
CA THR A 85 -21.51 19.58 -1.15
C THR A 85 -22.13 20.27 0.08
N GLU A 86 -22.99 19.58 0.84
CA GLU A 86 -23.59 20.11 2.08
C GLU A 86 -22.54 20.17 3.21
N MET A 87 -21.66 19.18 3.31
CA MET A 87 -20.53 19.24 4.25
C MET A 87 -19.62 20.44 3.99
N LEU A 88 -19.27 20.68 2.71
CA LEU A 88 -18.45 21.83 2.32
C LEU A 88 -19.15 23.16 2.63
N ALA A 89 -20.46 23.24 2.42
CA ALA A 89 -21.25 24.43 2.75
C ALA A 89 -21.24 24.71 4.26
N ASN A 90 -21.42 23.68 5.08
CA ASN A 90 -21.37 23.79 6.54
C ASN A 90 -19.98 24.19 7.05
N LEU A 91 -18.91 23.61 6.52
CA LEU A 91 -17.54 23.99 6.88
C LEU A 91 -17.26 25.46 6.56
N LYS A 92 -17.69 25.94 5.38
CA LYS A 92 -17.55 27.36 5.01
C LYS A 92 -18.34 28.29 5.92
N ALA A 93 -19.54 27.89 6.32
CA ALA A 93 -20.36 28.67 7.25
C ALA A 93 -19.71 28.75 8.64
N GLN A 94 -19.16 27.64 9.14
CA GLN A 94 -18.43 27.60 10.42
C GLN A 94 -17.15 28.43 10.39
N ALA A 95 -16.35 28.34 9.33
CA ALA A 95 -15.15 29.17 9.17
C ALA A 95 -15.49 30.67 9.16
N LYS A 96 -16.58 31.06 8.48
CA LYS A 96 -17.04 32.45 8.44
C LYS A 96 -17.52 32.95 9.80
N ALA A 97 -18.18 32.11 10.59
CA ALA A 97 -18.65 32.46 11.93
C ALA A 97 -17.51 32.52 12.98
N ALA A 98 -16.36 31.91 12.70
CA ALA A 98 -15.17 31.97 13.55
C ALA A 98 -14.30 33.21 13.30
N ASP A 99 -14.49 33.88 12.16
CA ASP A 99 -13.83 35.14 11.78
C ASP A 99 -14.64 36.40 12.19
N GLU A 100 -15.81 36.23 12.83
CA GLU A 100 -16.65 37.29 13.45
C GLU A 100 -16.50 37.30 14.98
#